data_AF-A0A6J5WXJ3-F1
#
_entry.id   AF-A0A6J5WXJ3-F1
#
_cell.length_a   1.000
_cell.length_b   1.000
_cell.length_c   1.000
_cell.angle_alpha   90.00
_cell.angle_beta   90.00
_cell.angle_gamma   90.00
#
_symmetry.space_group_name_H-M   'P 1'
#
loop_
_entity.id
_entity.type
_entity.pdbx_description
1 polymer ?
#
loop_
_entity_poly.entity_id
_entity_poly.type
_entity_poly.pdbx_seq_one_letter_code
_entity_poly.pdbx_strand_id
1 'polypeptide(L)'
;MNSYAPKKKTRIDKCQKFISNNKRKKKINFQLPDSPPAVPRTRPAAHNASNDPEYVAKYRLAIALMKGLGDDDPRNFRNQANVHCAYCEGSYHYTMDKKVDGFIDGIPKEIQVHSSWLFYPFHRWYLYFYERILADLIQDPTFALPFWNWDAPEGMYMPAIFEDDPILNPLYDANRNAKQRVLGTVLDLNYHGTDDNTSDDDTIIRNNLFTMHSQMLSISSTDWCSFFGHPYRSGYQPNPGAGNIE
;
A
#
# COMPACT_ATOMS: atom_id res chain seq x y z
N MET A 1 1.84 20.48 41.96
CA MET A 1 1.87 19.33 41.05
C MET A 1 0.76 19.49 40.03
N ASN A 2 1.10 19.77 38.78
CA ASN A 2 0.25 19.50 37.62
C ASN A 2 1.21 19.36 36.44
N SER A 3 1.78 18.16 36.32
CA SER A 3 2.55 17.78 35.13
C SER A 3 1.57 17.71 33.96
N TYR A 4 1.69 18.64 33.04
CA TYR A 4 1.10 18.50 31.71
C TYR A 4 1.74 17.29 31.05
N ALA A 5 1.09 16.13 31.14
CA ALA A 5 1.41 14.99 30.31
C ALA A 5 1.14 15.41 28.85
N PRO A 6 2.12 15.31 27.93
CA PRO A 6 1.89 15.65 26.54
C PRO A 6 0.80 14.73 25.97
N LYS A 7 -0.26 15.31 25.39
CA LYS A 7 -1.31 14.57 24.68
C LYS A 7 -0.65 13.63 23.66
N LYS A 8 -0.94 12.33 23.74
CA LYS A 8 -0.50 11.35 22.74
C LYS A 8 -1.03 11.80 21.37
N LYS A 9 -0.12 12.13 20.45
CA LYS A 9 -0.47 12.46 19.06
C LYS A 9 -1.27 11.31 18.45
N THR A 10 -2.44 11.62 17.89
CA THR A 10 -3.27 10.68 17.13
C THR A 10 -2.54 10.21 15.87
N ARG A 11 -3.00 9.11 15.22
CA ARG A 11 -2.45 8.69 13.92
C ARG A 11 -2.53 9.82 12.89
N ILE A 12 -3.63 10.56 12.91
CA ILE A 12 -3.88 11.75 12.08
C ILE A 12 -2.82 12.83 12.29
N ASP A 13 -2.46 13.15 13.55
CA ASP A 13 -1.47 14.19 13.88
C ASP A 13 -0.07 13.91 13.29
N LYS A 14 0.27 12.63 13.05
CA LYS A 14 1.58 12.25 12.48
C LYS A 14 1.65 12.50 10.98
N CYS A 15 0.55 12.31 10.26
CA CYS A 15 0.51 12.42 8.80
C CYS A 15 0.17 13.84 8.33
N GLN A 16 -0.50 14.64 9.17
CA GLN A 16 -0.74 16.06 8.90
C GLN A 16 0.56 16.88 8.74
N LYS A 17 1.64 16.53 9.45
CA LYS A 17 2.96 17.19 9.29
C LYS A 17 3.55 16.99 7.88
N PHE A 18 3.33 15.82 7.28
CA PHE A 18 3.76 15.55 5.89
C PHE A 18 3.03 16.46 4.89
N ILE A 19 1.73 16.70 5.11
CA ILE A 19 0.93 17.58 4.25
C ILE A 19 1.45 19.02 4.29
N SER A 20 1.74 19.56 5.48
CA SER A 20 2.18 20.95 5.62
C SER A 20 3.48 21.24 4.86
N ASN A 21 4.41 20.28 4.83
CA ASN A 21 5.69 20.44 4.14
C ASN A 21 5.54 20.43 2.61
N ASN A 22 4.52 19.74 2.08
CA ASN A 22 4.30 19.62 0.63
C ASN A 22 3.42 20.72 0.02
N LYS A 23 2.72 21.54 0.81
CA LYS A 23 1.85 22.63 0.30
C LYS A 23 2.57 23.70 -0.52
N ARG A 24 3.90 23.79 -0.43
CA ARG A 24 4.70 24.89 -1.03
C ARG A 24 5.34 24.57 -2.39
N LYS A 25 5.22 23.34 -2.91
CA LYS A 25 5.82 22.97 -4.20
C LYS A 25 4.84 23.24 -5.34
N LYS A 26 5.36 23.80 -6.45
CA LYS A 26 4.60 23.96 -7.70
C LYS A 26 4.16 22.58 -8.18
N LYS A 27 2.85 22.39 -8.32
CA LYS A 27 2.29 21.18 -8.91
C LYS A 27 2.50 21.23 -10.42
N ILE A 28 2.99 20.14 -10.98
CA ILE A 28 3.18 19.96 -12.42
C ILE A 28 2.30 18.81 -12.88
N ASN A 29 1.81 18.89 -14.12
CA ASN A 29 1.06 17.79 -14.71
C ASN A 29 2.01 16.62 -14.96
N PHE A 30 1.52 15.41 -14.72
CA PHE A 30 2.25 14.21 -15.08
C PHE A 30 2.52 14.18 -16.59
N GLN A 31 3.73 13.79 -16.95
CA GLN A 31 4.14 13.52 -18.33
C GLN A 31 4.68 12.10 -18.37
N LEU A 32 4.28 11.35 -19.40
CA LEU A 32 4.91 10.05 -19.68
C LEU A 32 6.40 10.29 -19.99
N PRO A 33 7.29 9.35 -19.64
CA PRO A 33 8.68 9.42 -20.07
C PRO A 33 8.77 9.56 -21.59
N ASP A 34 9.64 10.46 -22.07
CA ASP A 34 9.80 10.79 -23.50
C ASP A 34 10.16 9.57 -24.38
N SER A 35 10.68 8.52 -23.77
CA SER A 35 10.89 7.23 -24.42
C SER A 35 10.55 6.10 -23.45
N PRO A 36 9.91 5.02 -23.92
CA PRO A 36 9.74 3.83 -23.11
C PRO A 36 11.12 3.33 -22.66
N PRO A 37 11.25 2.78 -21.45
CA PRO A 37 12.50 2.14 -21.05
C PRO A 37 12.86 1.08 -22.09
N ALA A 38 14.15 0.98 -22.44
CA ALA A 38 14.63 -0.03 -23.39
C ALA A 38 14.21 -1.46 -22.99
N VAL A 39 14.01 -1.69 -21.69
CA VAL A 39 13.50 -2.93 -21.11
C VAL A 39 12.37 -2.59 -20.12
N PRO A 40 11.14 -3.12 -20.30
CA PRO A 40 10.08 -2.99 -19.31
C PRO A 40 10.50 -3.56 -17.96
N ARG A 41 10.10 -2.90 -16.87
CA ARG A 41 10.31 -3.41 -15.52
C ARG A 41 9.40 -4.59 -15.27
N THR A 42 9.98 -5.75 -14.98
CA THR A 42 9.25 -6.97 -14.65
C THR A 42 9.33 -7.21 -13.15
N ARG A 43 8.19 -7.12 -12.45
CA ARG A 43 8.09 -7.37 -11.01
C ARG A 43 8.20 -8.86 -10.74
N PRO A 44 9.20 -9.35 -9.97
CA PRO A 44 9.30 -10.78 -9.66
C PRO A 44 8.39 -11.16 -8.49
N ALA A 45 7.97 -12.43 -8.44
CA ALA A 45 7.32 -12.98 -7.26
C ALA A 45 8.31 -12.98 -6.08
N ALA A 46 7.87 -12.51 -4.91
CA ALA A 46 8.75 -12.29 -3.76
C ALA A 46 9.45 -13.56 -3.25
N HIS A 47 8.80 -14.73 -3.33
CA HIS A 47 9.42 -16.00 -2.96
C HIS A 47 10.55 -16.40 -3.94
N ASN A 48 10.38 -16.15 -5.25
CA ASN A 48 11.44 -16.37 -6.24
C ASN A 48 12.58 -15.35 -6.08
N ALA A 49 12.22 -14.08 -5.89
CA ALA A 49 13.17 -13.02 -5.59
C ALA A 49 13.99 -13.29 -4.32
N SER A 50 13.45 -14.06 -3.36
CA SER A 50 14.18 -14.49 -2.15
C SER A 50 15.35 -15.42 -2.45
N ASN A 51 15.31 -16.12 -3.58
CA ASN A 51 16.34 -17.07 -4.00
C ASN A 51 17.40 -16.43 -4.92
N ASP A 52 17.28 -15.13 -5.23
CA ASP A 52 18.20 -14.37 -6.07
C ASP A 52 19.02 -13.40 -5.20
N PRO A 53 20.28 -13.73 -4.84
CA PRO A 53 21.10 -12.89 -3.96
C PRO A 53 21.35 -11.47 -4.51
N GLU A 54 21.45 -11.31 -5.83
CA GLU A 54 21.67 -10.00 -6.46
C GLU A 54 20.42 -9.13 -6.32
N TYR A 55 19.25 -9.71 -6.57
CA TYR A 55 17.98 -9.03 -6.37
C TYR A 55 17.76 -8.64 -4.90
N VAL A 56 18.03 -9.57 -3.97
CA VAL A 56 17.93 -9.31 -2.53
C VAL A 56 18.83 -8.16 -2.13
N ALA A 57 20.10 -8.17 -2.57
CA ALA A 57 21.06 -7.13 -2.26
C ALA A 57 20.60 -5.75 -2.75
N LYS A 58 20.14 -5.63 -4.00
CA LYS A 58 19.68 -4.34 -4.53
C LYS A 58 18.40 -3.83 -3.88
N TYR A 59 17.44 -4.72 -3.58
CA TYR A 59 16.21 -4.30 -2.91
C TYR A 59 16.49 -3.84 -1.47
N ARG A 60 17.34 -4.55 -0.75
CA ARG A 60 17.82 -4.14 0.58
C ARG A 60 18.52 -2.79 0.53
N LEU A 61 19.44 -2.61 -0.42
CA LEU A 61 20.14 -1.35 -0.60
C LEU A 61 19.16 -0.20 -0.85
N ALA A 62 18.18 -0.38 -1.75
CA ALA A 62 17.19 0.65 -2.06
C ALA A 62 16.37 1.07 -0.83
N ILE A 63 15.91 0.12 -0.03
CA ILE A 63 15.16 0.41 1.20
C ILE A 63 16.05 1.01 2.28
N ALA A 64 17.29 0.54 2.43
CA ALA A 64 18.25 1.12 3.37
C ALA A 64 18.54 2.59 3.04
N LEU A 65 18.80 2.90 1.75
CA LEU A 65 19.00 4.28 1.29
C LEU A 65 17.74 5.13 1.49
N MET A 66 16.56 4.61 1.16
CA MET A 66 15.29 5.31 1.37
C MET A 66 15.04 5.64 2.85
N LYS A 67 15.41 4.74 3.77
CA LYS A 67 15.35 4.95 5.22
C LYS A 67 16.42 5.93 5.72
N GLY A 68 17.58 6.00 5.05
CA GLY A 68 18.69 6.90 5.38
C GLY A 68 18.54 8.35 4.90
N LEU A 69 17.54 8.65 4.06
CA LEU A 69 17.24 10.01 3.63
C LEU A 69 16.79 10.89 4.82
N GLY A 70 17.03 12.20 4.74
CA GLY A 70 16.56 13.14 5.77
C GLY A 70 15.03 13.20 5.87
N ASP A 71 14.52 13.52 7.06
CA ASP A 71 13.07 13.54 7.37
C ASP A 71 12.25 14.52 6.51
N ASP A 72 12.88 15.54 5.92
CA ASP A 72 12.22 16.51 5.04
C ASP A 72 12.26 16.10 3.56
N ASP A 73 13.01 15.05 3.20
CA ASP A 73 13.02 14.52 1.83
C ASP A 73 11.70 13.77 1.56
N PRO A 74 10.88 14.16 0.57
CA PRO A 74 9.62 13.48 0.28
C PRO A 74 9.80 12.00 -0.10
N ARG A 75 11.00 11.60 -0.54
CA ARG A 75 11.34 10.21 -0.88
C ARG A 75 11.65 9.34 0.34
N ASN A 76 11.89 9.94 1.52
CA ASN A 76 12.17 9.20 2.75
C ASN A 76 11.09 8.15 3.04
N PHE A 77 11.49 7.00 3.59
CA PHE A 77 10.62 5.86 3.86
C PHE A 77 9.38 6.22 4.69
N ARG A 78 9.55 7.05 5.74
CA ARG A 78 8.43 7.55 6.56
C ARG A 78 7.51 8.45 5.76
N ASN A 79 8.06 9.30 4.89
CA ASN A 79 7.27 10.20 4.07
C ASN A 79 6.48 9.46 2.99
N GLN A 80 7.05 8.42 2.38
CA GLN A 80 6.30 7.52 1.51
C GLN A 80 5.14 6.85 2.27
N ALA A 81 5.38 6.30 3.47
CA ALA A 81 4.30 5.75 4.31
C ALA A 81 3.23 6.82 4.69
N ASN A 82 3.64 8.07 4.90
CA ASN A 82 2.72 9.17 5.19
C ASN A 82 1.85 9.57 3.99
N VAL A 83 2.25 9.28 2.74
CA VAL A 83 1.38 9.46 1.56
C VAL A 83 0.13 8.62 1.74
N HIS A 84 0.28 7.32 2.01
CA HIS A 84 -0.85 6.43 2.25
C HIS A 84 -1.70 6.93 3.42
N CYS A 85 -1.09 7.17 4.58
CA CYS A 85 -1.81 7.69 5.74
C CYS A 85 -2.62 8.97 5.43
N ALA A 86 -2.05 9.91 4.69
CA ALA A 86 -2.71 11.18 4.40
C ALA A 86 -3.97 11.04 3.52
N TYR A 87 -3.96 10.12 2.55
CA TYR A 87 -5.09 9.86 1.65
C TYR A 87 -6.13 8.89 2.23
N CYS A 88 -5.77 8.12 3.26
CA CYS A 88 -6.60 7.04 3.80
C CYS A 88 -7.16 7.34 5.20
N GLU A 89 -6.53 8.22 5.98
CA GLU A 89 -6.93 8.58 7.34
C GLU A 89 -7.50 10.02 7.40
N GLY A 90 -8.17 10.44 6.32
CA GLY A 90 -8.90 11.71 6.25
C GLY A 90 -8.09 12.98 6.45
N SER A 91 -6.81 12.98 6.07
CA SER A 91 -5.97 14.17 6.27
C SER A 91 -6.13 15.20 5.13
N TYR A 92 -6.51 14.78 3.93
CA TYR A 92 -6.82 15.69 2.82
C TYR A 92 -8.30 16.03 2.77
N HIS A 93 -8.59 17.30 2.54
CA HIS A 93 -9.94 17.82 2.35
C HIS A 93 -9.98 18.76 1.15
N TYR A 94 -11.13 18.84 0.51
CA TYR A 94 -11.46 19.87 -0.47
C TYR A 94 -12.71 20.63 -0.04
N THR A 95 -12.82 21.88 -0.48
CA THR A 95 -14.03 22.69 -0.33
C THR A 95 -14.76 22.70 -1.67
N MET A 96 -16.08 22.59 -1.63
CA MET A 96 -16.88 22.76 -2.82
C MET A 96 -17.26 24.22 -2.98
N ASP A 97 -17.05 24.77 -4.18
CA ASP A 97 -17.61 26.06 -4.57
C ASP A 97 -18.98 25.81 -5.22
N LYS A 98 -20.06 26.24 -4.54
CA LYS A 98 -21.49 26.24 -4.91
C LYS A 98 -22.32 24.99 -4.60
N LYS A 99 -23.59 25.28 -4.24
CA LYS A 99 -24.71 24.37 -4.01
C LYS A 99 -24.99 23.52 -5.25
N VAL A 100 -24.42 22.32 -5.29
CA VAL A 100 -25.02 21.20 -6.01
C VAL A 100 -26.16 20.67 -5.14
N ASP A 101 -27.30 20.30 -5.73
CA ASP A 101 -28.56 19.99 -5.05
C ASP A 101 -28.39 19.23 -3.72
N GLY A 102 -28.82 19.85 -2.63
CA GLY A 102 -28.81 19.26 -1.27
C GLY A 102 -27.54 19.47 -0.44
N PHE A 103 -26.49 20.14 -0.96
CA PHE A 103 -25.22 20.34 -0.23
C PHE A 103 -25.06 21.75 0.34
N ILE A 104 -24.51 21.82 1.57
CA ILE A 104 -24.20 23.07 2.28
C ILE A 104 -22.82 23.56 1.85
N ASP A 105 -22.76 24.82 1.42
CA ASP A 105 -21.54 25.52 1.04
C ASP A 105 -20.56 25.65 2.21
N GLY A 106 -19.25 25.53 1.95
CA GLY A 106 -18.19 25.75 2.94
C GLY A 106 -17.88 24.59 3.92
N ILE A 107 -18.52 23.42 3.82
CA ILE A 107 -18.15 22.24 4.64
C ILE A 107 -16.98 21.49 3.97
N PRO A 108 -15.82 21.32 4.65
CA PRO A 108 -14.72 20.51 4.13
C PRO A 108 -15.17 19.08 3.90
N LYS A 109 -14.90 18.55 2.71
CA LYS A 109 -15.13 17.16 2.34
C LYS A 109 -13.81 16.42 2.34
N GLU A 110 -13.78 15.32 3.09
CA GLU A 110 -12.64 14.41 3.13
C GLU A 110 -12.36 13.85 1.73
N ILE A 111 -11.08 13.61 1.42
CA ILE A 111 -10.67 12.74 0.32
C ILE A 111 -10.36 11.38 0.93
N GLN A 112 -11.09 10.36 0.51
CA GLN A 112 -10.89 8.96 0.87
C GLN A 112 -10.69 8.13 -0.40
N VAL A 113 -9.58 7.39 -0.45
CA VAL A 113 -9.22 6.56 -1.61
C VAL A 113 -9.61 5.10 -1.45
N HIS A 114 -9.93 4.68 -0.22
CA HIS A 114 -10.52 3.38 0.08
C HIS A 114 -12.04 3.39 -0.08
N SER A 115 -12.60 2.17 -0.07
CA SER A 115 -14.02 1.84 -0.15
C SER A 115 -14.70 2.53 -1.32
N SER A 116 -14.04 2.54 -2.49
CA SER A 116 -14.53 3.15 -3.72
C SER A 116 -13.70 2.76 -4.94
N TRP A 117 -14.19 3.13 -6.12
CA TRP A 117 -13.48 2.98 -7.41
C TRP A 117 -12.09 3.66 -7.50
N LEU A 118 -11.69 4.46 -6.50
CA LEU A 118 -10.38 5.10 -6.45
C LEU A 118 -9.29 4.17 -5.92
N PHE A 119 -9.66 3.05 -5.29
CA PHE A 119 -8.74 2.11 -4.64
C PHE A 119 -7.61 1.68 -5.58
N TYR A 120 -7.95 1.04 -6.71
CA TYR A 120 -6.96 0.56 -7.68
C TYR A 120 -6.10 1.67 -8.32
N PRO A 121 -6.68 2.73 -8.93
CA PRO A 121 -5.86 3.74 -9.60
C PRO A 121 -4.97 4.50 -8.62
N PHE A 122 -5.42 4.79 -7.40
CA PHE A 122 -4.58 5.43 -6.38
C PHE A 122 -3.37 4.56 -6.03
N HIS A 123 -3.60 3.29 -5.67
CA HIS A 123 -2.51 2.37 -5.29
C HIS A 123 -1.55 2.09 -6.46
N ARG A 124 -2.07 2.03 -7.70
CA ARG A 124 -1.23 1.93 -8.90
C ARG A 124 -0.28 3.12 -9.03
N TRP A 125 -0.77 4.35 -8.87
CA TRP A 125 0.05 5.55 -8.94
C TRP A 125 1.00 5.68 -7.75
N TYR A 126 0.57 5.29 -6.55
CA TYR A 126 1.42 5.27 -5.37
C TYR A 126 2.63 4.35 -5.58
N LEU A 127 2.38 3.11 -6.02
CA LEU A 127 3.45 2.15 -6.31
C LEU A 127 4.30 2.53 -7.53
N TYR A 128 3.71 3.19 -8.54
CA TYR A 128 4.45 3.70 -9.71
C TYR A 128 5.58 4.64 -9.29
N PHE A 129 5.27 5.65 -8.46
CA PHE A 129 6.30 6.58 -7.99
C PHE A 129 7.23 5.93 -6.96
N TYR A 130 6.71 5.11 -6.05
CA TYR A 130 7.52 4.41 -5.05
C TYR A 130 8.61 3.53 -5.69
N GLU A 131 8.26 2.73 -6.70
CA GLU A 131 9.22 1.91 -7.45
C GLU A 131 10.28 2.75 -8.17
N ARG A 132 9.87 3.88 -8.78
CA ARG A 132 10.81 4.79 -9.47
C ARG A 132 11.76 5.49 -8.50
N ILE A 133 11.31 5.83 -7.30
CA ILE A 133 12.16 6.40 -6.25
C ILE A 133 13.21 5.36 -5.82
N LEU A 134 12.82 4.10 -5.59
CA LEU A 134 13.77 3.05 -5.23
C LEU A 134 14.82 2.84 -6.32
N ALA A 135 14.38 2.76 -7.58
CA ALA A 135 15.26 2.66 -8.75
C ALA A 135 16.27 3.82 -8.83
N ASP A 136 15.81 5.05 -8.62
CA ASP A 136 16.65 6.26 -8.62
C ASP A 136 17.71 6.22 -7.51
N LEU A 137 17.33 5.81 -6.30
CA LEU A 137 18.24 5.77 -5.14
C LEU A 137 19.42 4.82 -5.33
N ILE A 138 19.24 3.72 -6.05
CA ILE A 138 20.30 2.76 -6.36
C ILE A 138 20.88 2.91 -7.77
N GLN A 139 20.42 3.91 -8.53
CA GLN A 139 20.83 4.15 -9.92
C GLN A 139 20.62 2.93 -10.83
N ASP A 140 19.59 2.12 -10.55
CA ASP A 140 19.19 0.97 -11.38
C ASP A 140 17.86 1.30 -12.06
N PRO A 141 17.86 1.78 -13.33
CA PRO A 141 16.63 2.12 -14.03
C PRO A 141 15.73 0.90 -14.29
N THR A 142 16.28 -0.33 -14.19
CA THR A 142 15.58 -1.59 -14.42
C THR A 142 14.99 -2.20 -13.14
N PHE A 143 15.28 -1.62 -11.97
CA PHE A 143 14.72 -2.08 -10.70
C PHE A 143 13.18 -2.10 -10.76
N ALA A 144 12.61 -3.22 -10.33
CA ALA A 144 11.18 -3.45 -10.23
C ALA A 144 10.86 -3.93 -8.81
N LEU A 145 9.73 -3.53 -8.25
CA LEU A 145 9.28 -4.04 -6.95
C LEU A 145 8.94 -5.53 -7.03
N PRO A 146 9.18 -6.34 -5.97
CA PRO A 146 8.62 -7.67 -5.91
C PRO A 146 7.11 -7.57 -5.62
N PHE A 147 6.35 -8.59 -5.99
CA PHE A 147 4.97 -8.75 -5.55
C PHE A 147 4.83 -10.02 -4.71
N TRP A 148 4.01 -9.95 -3.66
CA TRP A 148 3.69 -11.14 -2.87
C TRP A 148 2.66 -11.97 -3.65
N ASN A 149 3.08 -13.13 -4.13
CA ASN A 149 2.31 -14.01 -5.01
C ASN A 149 1.39 -14.95 -4.19
N TRP A 150 0.57 -14.39 -3.30
CA TRP A 150 -0.32 -15.14 -2.40
C TRP A 150 -1.48 -15.85 -3.11
N ASP A 151 -1.66 -15.63 -4.40
CA ASP A 151 -2.61 -16.32 -5.27
C ASP A 151 -2.09 -17.63 -5.86
N ALA A 152 -0.81 -17.97 -5.66
CA ALA A 152 -0.25 -19.29 -5.94
C ALA A 152 0.27 -19.97 -4.66
N PRO A 153 0.13 -21.30 -4.50
CA PRO A 153 0.50 -22.01 -3.27
C PRO A 153 1.92 -21.73 -2.77
N GLU A 154 2.89 -21.66 -3.68
CA GLU A 154 4.31 -21.44 -3.35
C GLU A 154 4.57 -20.03 -2.78
N GLY A 155 3.67 -19.08 -3.03
CA GLY A 155 3.73 -17.71 -2.54
C GLY A 155 2.79 -17.40 -1.38
N MET A 156 2.04 -18.37 -0.86
CA MET A 156 1.13 -18.18 0.29
C MET A 156 1.85 -18.06 1.64
N TYR A 157 3.17 -18.10 1.67
CA TYR A 157 3.97 -17.96 2.88
C TYR A 157 4.61 -16.57 2.95
N MET A 158 4.94 -16.11 4.15
CA MET A 158 5.74 -14.89 4.34
C MET A 158 7.07 -15.02 3.58
N PRO A 159 7.37 -14.16 2.58
CA PRO A 159 8.59 -14.31 1.80
C PRO A 159 9.84 -14.09 2.67
N ALA A 160 10.81 -15.00 2.57
CA ALA A 160 11.99 -15.03 3.45
C ALA A 160 12.81 -13.71 3.41
N ILE A 161 12.83 -13.00 2.28
CA ILE A 161 13.47 -11.67 2.17
C ILE A 161 13.03 -10.67 3.24
N PHE A 162 11.86 -10.84 3.86
CA PHE A 162 11.31 -9.92 4.84
C PHE A 162 11.59 -10.32 6.30
N GLU A 163 12.05 -11.55 6.58
CA GLU A 163 12.11 -12.11 7.94
C GLU A 163 13.48 -12.71 8.34
N ASP A 164 14.41 -12.89 7.40
CA ASP A 164 15.66 -13.63 7.62
C ASP A 164 16.62 -13.06 8.69
N ASP A 165 16.71 -11.73 8.86
CA ASP A 165 17.54 -11.10 9.90
C ASP A 165 16.84 -9.88 10.55
N PRO A 166 16.44 -9.94 11.83
CA PRO A 166 15.71 -8.86 12.49
C PRO A 166 16.53 -7.59 12.76
N ILE A 167 17.86 -7.64 12.64
CA ILE A 167 18.77 -6.53 12.96
C ILE A 167 19.29 -5.89 11.67
N LEU A 168 19.80 -6.71 10.74
CA LEU A 168 20.48 -6.23 9.55
C LEU A 168 19.57 -6.06 8.34
N ASN A 169 18.41 -6.71 8.32
CA ASN A 169 17.53 -6.66 7.14
C ASN A 169 16.73 -5.35 7.12
N PRO A 170 16.96 -4.44 6.16
CA PRO A 170 16.19 -3.21 6.05
C PRO A 170 14.73 -3.45 5.62
N LEU A 171 14.37 -4.66 5.17
CA LEU A 171 13.01 -5.05 4.78
C LEU A 171 12.18 -5.58 5.97
N TYR A 172 12.84 -5.82 7.10
CA TYR A 172 12.21 -6.33 8.31
C TYR A 172 11.30 -5.30 8.98
N ASP A 173 10.22 -5.78 9.59
CA ASP A 173 9.36 -4.98 10.49
C ASP A 173 8.97 -5.82 11.71
N ALA A 174 9.32 -5.32 12.90
CA ALA A 174 8.98 -5.96 14.16
C ALA A 174 7.47 -5.96 14.47
N ASN A 175 6.69 -5.09 13.83
CA ASN A 175 5.26 -4.87 14.13
C ASN A 175 4.33 -5.74 13.27
N ARG A 176 4.76 -6.95 12.92
CA ARG A 176 3.93 -7.98 12.25
C ARG A 176 3.32 -8.94 13.28
N ASN A 177 2.20 -9.57 12.94
CA ASN A 177 1.59 -10.59 13.80
C ASN A 177 2.56 -11.75 14.04
N ALA A 178 2.96 -12.00 15.30
CA ALA A 178 3.98 -12.98 15.65
C ALA A 178 3.68 -14.40 15.14
N LYS A 179 2.40 -14.81 15.08
CA LYS A 179 2.03 -16.14 14.57
C LYS A 179 2.25 -16.27 13.07
N GLN A 180 1.94 -15.23 12.31
CA GLN A 180 2.01 -15.22 10.83
C GLN A 180 3.43 -15.07 10.29
N ARG A 181 4.42 -14.89 11.18
CA ARG A 181 5.84 -14.77 10.84
C ARG A 181 6.60 -16.07 11.04
N VAL A 182 5.96 -17.08 11.64
CA VAL A 182 6.57 -18.40 11.81
C VAL A 182 6.78 -19.00 10.43
N LEU A 183 8.00 -19.50 10.19
CA LEU A 183 8.34 -20.12 8.92
C LEU A 183 7.41 -21.31 8.66
N GLY A 184 6.81 -21.35 7.47
CA GLY A 184 5.86 -22.38 7.09
C GLY A 184 4.41 -22.09 7.45
N THR A 185 4.08 -20.96 8.07
CA THR A 185 2.67 -20.56 8.26
C THR A 185 2.07 -20.09 6.94
N VAL A 186 1.00 -20.78 6.50
CA VAL A 186 0.20 -20.40 5.34
C VAL A 186 -0.64 -19.17 5.69
N LEU A 187 -0.58 -18.15 4.83
CA LEU A 187 -1.43 -16.97 4.88
C LEU A 187 -2.90 -17.37 4.72
N ASP A 188 -3.79 -16.84 5.55
CA ASP A 188 -5.24 -16.97 5.37
C ASP A 188 -5.79 -15.72 4.66
N LEU A 189 -6.24 -15.88 3.40
CA LEU A 189 -6.82 -14.78 2.60
C LEU A 189 -8.24 -14.40 3.06
N ASN A 190 -8.88 -15.21 3.89
CA ASN A 190 -10.21 -14.97 4.43
C ASN A 190 -10.16 -14.73 5.95
N TYR A 191 -9.08 -14.12 6.43
CA TYR A 191 -8.87 -13.84 7.85
C TYR A 191 -9.81 -12.75 8.39
N HIS A 192 -10.64 -13.09 9.39
CA HIS A 192 -11.61 -12.17 10.02
C HIS A 192 -11.23 -11.75 11.45
N GLY A 193 -9.93 -11.76 11.77
CA GLY A 193 -9.41 -11.34 13.08
C GLY A 193 -9.15 -12.48 14.08
N THR A 194 -9.51 -13.71 13.72
CA THR A 194 -9.17 -14.93 14.45
C THR A 194 -8.66 -15.97 13.48
N ASP A 195 -7.64 -16.73 13.87
CA ASP A 195 -7.12 -17.83 13.04
C ASP A 195 -8.22 -18.90 12.91
N ASP A 196 -8.41 -19.43 11.70
CA ASP A 196 -9.33 -20.55 11.49
C ASP A 196 -8.91 -21.75 12.35
N ASN A 197 -9.91 -22.49 12.86
CA ASN A 197 -9.67 -23.70 13.66
C ASN A 197 -9.14 -24.88 12.83
N THR A 198 -8.84 -24.67 11.54
CA THR A 198 -8.27 -25.68 10.65
C THR A 198 -6.76 -25.74 10.83
N SER A 199 -6.27 -26.82 11.41
CA SER A 199 -4.83 -27.05 11.62
C SER A 199 -4.11 -27.65 10.41
N ASP A 200 -4.75 -27.65 9.22
CA ASP A 200 -4.26 -28.28 8.00
C ASP A 200 -3.99 -27.21 6.93
N ASP A 201 -2.72 -27.07 6.56
CA ASP A 201 -2.24 -26.16 5.51
C ASP A 201 -2.92 -26.41 4.16
N ASP A 202 -3.20 -27.66 3.79
CA ASP A 202 -3.84 -27.98 2.50
C ASP A 202 -5.28 -27.44 2.43
N THR A 203 -5.98 -27.43 3.57
CA THR A 203 -7.31 -26.82 3.67
C THR A 203 -7.23 -25.31 3.53
N ILE A 204 -6.27 -24.65 4.19
CA ILE A 204 -6.07 -23.21 4.07
C ILE A 204 -5.71 -22.84 2.63
N ILE A 205 -4.79 -23.57 1.98
CA ILE A 205 -4.41 -23.36 0.58
C ILE A 205 -5.63 -23.51 -0.34
N ARG A 206 -6.43 -24.57 -0.18
CA ARG A 206 -7.67 -24.75 -0.97
C ARG A 206 -8.67 -23.61 -0.76
N ASN A 207 -8.84 -23.15 0.48
CA ASN A 207 -9.71 -22.03 0.80
C ASN A 207 -9.19 -20.72 0.17
N ASN A 208 -7.89 -20.47 0.20
CA ASN A 208 -7.28 -19.31 -0.47
C ASN A 208 -7.52 -19.32 -1.98
N LEU A 209 -7.31 -20.46 -2.64
CA LEU A 209 -7.56 -20.60 -4.08
C LEU A 209 -9.05 -20.38 -4.40
N PHE A 210 -9.96 -20.88 -3.56
CA PHE A 210 -11.39 -20.64 -3.69
C PHE A 210 -11.74 -19.15 -3.50
N THR A 211 -11.16 -18.50 -2.49
CA THR A 211 -11.29 -17.06 -2.26
C THR A 211 -10.83 -16.30 -3.50
N MET A 212 -9.66 -16.59 -4.04
CA MET A 212 -9.17 -15.94 -5.25
C MET A 212 -10.04 -16.16 -6.47
N HIS A 213 -10.53 -17.39 -6.69
CA HIS A 213 -11.48 -17.67 -7.75
C HIS A 213 -12.76 -16.85 -7.58
N SER A 214 -13.32 -16.82 -6.37
CA SER A 214 -14.52 -16.05 -6.06
C SER A 214 -14.29 -14.55 -6.31
N GLN A 215 -13.17 -14.02 -5.79
CA GLN A 215 -12.88 -12.60 -5.83
C GLN A 215 -12.33 -12.09 -7.17
N MET A 216 -11.81 -12.93 -8.05
CA MET A 216 -11.30 -12.48 -9.36
C MET A 216 -12.22 -12.86 -10.52
N LEU A 217 -13.08 -13.87 -10.36
CA LEU A 217 -13.94 -14.39 -11.41
C LEU A 217 -15.40 -14.32 -11.02
N SER A 218 -15.83 -15.10 -10.02
CA SER A 218 -17.27 -15.27 -9.75
C SER A 218 -17.97 -13.94 -9.44
N ILE A 219 -17.39 -13.13 -8.55
CA ILE A 219 -17.95 -11.83 -8.16
C ILE A 219 -17.58 -10.75 -9.18
N SER A 220 -16.32 -10.65 -9.60
CA SER A 220 -15.88 -9.58 -10.50
C SER A 220 -16.48 -9.65 -11.90
N SER A 221 -16.99 -10.82 -12.31
CA SER A 221 -17.66 -10.99 -13.61
C SER A 221 -19.10 -10.47 -13.63
N THR A 222 -19.71 -10.16 -12.48
CA THR A 222 -21.10 -9.69 -12.44
C THR A 222 -21.22 -8.29 -13.03
N ASP A 223 -20.34 -7.39 -12.60
CA ASP A 223 -20.24 -6.02 -13.08
C ASP A 223 -18.94 -5.36 -12.61
N TRP A 224 -18.58 -4.25 -13.24
CA TRP A 224 -17.35 -3.50 -12.92
C TRP A 224 -17.38 -2.88 -11.52
N CYS A 225 -18.54 -2.56 -10.96
CA CYS A 225 -18.67 -1.93 -9.65
C CYS A 225 -18.35 -2.94 -8.54
N SER A 226 -18.71 -4.21 -8.70
CA SER A 226 -18.28 -5.28 -7.79
C SER A 226 -16.76 -5.41 -7.72
N PHE A 227 -16.04 -5.20 -8.83
CA PHE A 227 -14.58 -5.26 -8.84
C PHE A 227 -13.92 -3.98 -8.33
N PHE A 228 -14.27 -2.83 -8.90
CA PHE A 228 -13.58 -1.58 -8.59
C PHE A 228 -14.10 -0.89 -7.32
N GLY A 229 -15.37 -1.11 -6.95
CA GLY A 229 -16.07 -0.38 -5.91
C GLY A 229 -16.96 0.75 -6.45
N HIS A 230 -17.72 1.36 -5.54
CA HIS A 230 -18.73 2.36 -5.87
C HIS A 230 -18.12 3.68 -6.35
N PRO A 231 -18.83 4.43 -7.23
CA PRO A 231 -18.42 5.76 -7.62
C PRO A 231 -18.27 6.70 -6.44
N TYR A 232 -17.08 7.29 -6.31
CA TYR A 232 -16.80 8.37 -5.38
C TYR A 232 -16.50 9.66 -6.13
N ARG A 233 -17.39 10.64 -5.98
CA ARG A 233 -17.38 11.91 -6.71
C ARG A 233 -17.41 13.09 -5.75
N SER A 234 -17.08 14.27 -6.28
CA SER A 234 -17.16 15.53 -5.53
C SER A 234 -18.54 15.70 -4.86
N GLY A 235 -18.54 15.98 -3.56
CA GLY A 235 -19.75 16.12 -2.73
C GLY A 235 -20.23 14.84 -2.04
N TYR A 236 -19.79 13.66 -2.49
CA TYR A 236 -20.22 12.38 -1.89
C TYR A 236 -19.64 12.22 -0.48
N GLN A 237 -20.32 11.42 0.35
CA GLN A 237 -19.76 10.99 1.63
C GLN A 237 -18.62 9.99 1.39
N PRO A 238 -17.56 9.98 2.23
CA PRO A 238 -16.47 9.01 2.11
C PRO A 238 -17.00 7.57 2.31
N ASN A 239 -16.25 6.59 1.77
CA ASN A 239 -16.57 5.17 1.81
C ASN A 239 -17.93 4.80 1.17
N PRO A 240 -18.20 5.16 -0.10
CA PRO A 240 -19.46 4.80 -0.75
C PRO A 240 -19.65 3.29 -0.95
N GLY A 241 -18.58 2.48 -0.92
CA GLY A 241 -18.62 1.02 -0.93
C GLY A 241 -17.43 0.41 -1.67
N ALA A 242 -16.72 -0.51 -1.02
CA ALA A 242 -15.55 -1.19 -1.55
C ALA A 242 -15.89 -2.11 -2.74
N GLY A 243 -14.88 -2.33 -3.58
CA GLY A 243 -14.86 -3.48 -4.48
C GLY A 243 -14.55 -4.75 -3.69
N ASN A 244 -14.64 -5.90 -4.33
CA ASN A 244 -14.59 -7.19 -3.65
C ASN A 244 -13.16 -7.67 -3.27
N ILE A 245 -12.13 -7.10 -3.88
CA ILE A 245 -10.72 -7.37 -3.54
C ILE A 245 -10.19 -6.47 -2.41
N GLU A 246 -10.82 -5.31 -2.20
CA GLU A 246 -10.47 -4.37 -1.13
C GLU A 246 -11.04 -4.82 0.22
#